data_AF-A0A3Q0IX90-F1
#
_entry.id   AF-A0A3Q0IX90-F1
#
_cell.length_a   1.000
_cell.length_b   1.000
_cell.length_c   1.000
_cell.angle_alpha   90.00
_cell.angle_beta   90.00
_cell.angle_gamma   90.00
#
_symmetry.space_group_name_H-M   'P 1'
#
loop_
_entity.id
_entity.type
_entity.pdbx_description
1 polymer ?
#
loop_
_entity_poly.entity_id
_entity_poly.type
_entity_poly.pdbx_seq_one_letter_code
_entity_poly.pdbx_strand_id
1 'polypeptide(L)'
;MYTLDENNSYSKSNKTKMKPKYELEDYIYDVESRSLEPSADPEDIYGQLQQKEKDLILAAELGKALLEKNEELSRHNERLAEEYSQKLEEIEQDRHLLRRKLLSTQSECDSRLLELQADIRELQNAVDERENALKQTEKEKTLLIAELTEQNQRLQIQIKESSKTEEVLTAQLQGLRDQCNLRKSSLQDHQSSLEVLRDEMQFLSEKKSELERRVQQISSEKEQLIATLEEATDRVMMLERHTREQEIQVCMRPSIGNYSEATTVKKKAPFCRELEDLKSVNGSLGSRLEALGSSSVYSEQRRSLHAEMECDDSSIPEGDELHQIKREIVKVHERVRALCNQLKLRADMSNPAASRSSEPVTLHQVKVGLLTAVIQDLCDLVTELCGGDYSTSSVSVTEMEIDLHRARETIDRMNKELEEKREEIKRKTETIMELTSKLSVRESELAGAREERDRARNDLSDLGGLARDEMVRKAWEVRDGAVARKNATQVELARTRIDVLQANSQLMEAIQQKVELSQQLEQWQMDMQALLDEQMRRKLTNQETPGSGQDSPVTAEKKRQSKRTLFGLFQR
;
A
#
# COMPACT_ATOMS: atom_id res chain seq x y z
N MET A 1 42.31 27.73 -46.28
CA MET A 1 42.38 28.77 -47.32
C MET A 1 41.82 30.05 -46.72
N TYR A 2 42.66 30.80 -45.99
CA TYR A 2 42.35 32.15 -45.54
C TYR A 2 43.64 32.95 -45.61
N THR A 3 43.66 33.89 -46.54
CA THR A 3 44.70 34.88 -46.80
C THR A 3 44.65 35.95 -45.71
N LEU A 4 45.78 36.20 -45.07
CA LEU A 4 45.99 37.38 -44.24
C LEU A 4 46.66 38.43 -45.11
N ASP A 5 45.90 39.47 -45.44
CA ASP A 5 46.38 40.70 -46.07
C ASP A 5 47.20 41.52 -45.05
N GLU A 6 48.46 41.77 -45.39
CA GLU A 6 49.33 42.70 -44.67
C GLU A 6 48.99 44.15 -45.05
N ASN A 7 48.42 44.88 -44.10
CA ASN A 7 48.28 46.33 -44.16
C ASN A 7 49.64 46.99 -43.90
N ASN A 8 50.34 47.36 -44.98
CA ASN A 8 51.46 48.30 -44.94
C ASN A 8 50.90 49.73 -45.04
N SER A 9 50.91 50.47 -43.93
CA SER A 9 50.62 51.90 -43.95
C SER A 9 51.45 52.65 -42.92
N TYR A 10 51.92 53.81 -43.38
CA TYR A 10 52.53 54.93 -42.66
C TYR A 10 54.06 54.90 -42.47
N SER A 11 54.74 55.58 -43.39
CA SER A 11 55.49 56.80 -43.02
C SER A 11 55.92 57.57 -44.29
N LYS A 12 55.10 58.54 -44.71
CA LYS A 12 55.50 59.60 -45.64
C LYS A 12 56.03 60.76 -44.80
N SER A 13 57.33 60.83 -44.61
CA SER A 13 58.00 61.98 -43.99
C SER A 13 58.12 63.12 -44.99
N ASN A 14 57.33 64.17 -44.78
CA ASN A 14 57.41 65.45 -45.47
C ASN A 14 58.82 66.06 -45.33
N LYS A 15 59.57 66.15 -46.44
CA LYS A 15 60.72 67.07 -46.54
C LYS A 15 60.23 68.42 -47.09
N THR A 16 59.89 69.33 -46.19
CA THR A 16 59.74 70.75 -46.49
C THR A 16 61.11 71.33 -46.82
N LYS A 17 61.37 71.60 -48.11
CA LYS A 17 62.54 72.36 -48.55
C LYS A 17 62.35 73.82 -48.15
N MET A 18 62.98 74.27 -47.06
CA MET A 18 63.23 75.69 -46.87
C MET A 18 64.21 76.14 -47.96
N LYS A 19 63.76 76.96 -48.90
CA LYS A 19 64.66 77.67 -49.82
C LYS A 19 65.36 78.78 -49.02
N PRO A 20 66.70 78.81 -48.94
CA PRO A 20 67.41 79.96 -48.38
C PRO A 20 67.12 81.20 -49.23
N LYS A 21 66.86 82.33 -48.59
CA LYS A 21 66.43 83.60 -49.21
C LYS A 21 67.59 84.41 -49.82
N TYR A 22 68.76 83.78 -49.99
CA TYR A 22 69.92 84.29 -50.70
C TYR A 22 70.62 83.06 -51.31
N GLU A 23 70.61 82.96 -52.63
CA GLU A 23 71.37 81.93 -53.33
C GLU A 23 72.84 82.33 -53.28
N LEU A 24 73.76 81.36 -53.10
CA LEU A 24 75.22 81.60 -53.07
C LEU A 24 75.70 82.43 -54.27
N GLU A 25 74.94 82.39 -55.35
CA GLU A 25 75.09 83.16 -56.58
C GLU A 25 75.00 84.68 -56.36
N ASP A 26 74.14 85.17 -55.46
CA ASP A 26 74.07 86.61 -55.12
C ASP A 26 75.29 87.08 -54.33
N TYR A 27 75.84 86.23 -53.44
CA TYR A 27 77.07 86.54 -52.70
C TYR A 27 78.30 86.49 -53.61
N ILE A 28 78.33 85.55 -54.55
CA ILE A 28 79.37 85.47 -55.58
C ILE A 28 79.32 86.71 -56.48
N TYR A 29 78.11 87.14 -56.88
CA TYR A 29 77.92 88.36 -57.68
C TYR A 29 78.39 89.63 -56.94
N ASP A 30 78.12 89.75 -55.64
CA ASP A 30 78.61 90.86 -54.81
C ASP A 30 80.14 90.86 -54.61
N VAL A 31 80.76 89.67 -54.54
CA VAL A 31 82.23 89.52 -54.43
C VAL A 31 82.93 89.76 -55.77
N GLU A 32 82.35 89.31 -56.87
CA GLU A 32 82.84 89.54 -58.23
C GLU A 32 82.69 91.01 -58.62
N SER A 33 81.58 91.66 -58.28
CA SER A 33 81.37 93.09 -58.55
C SER A 33 82.29 93.99 -57.73
N ARG A 34 82.66 93.62 -56.50
CA ARG A 34 83.74 94.30 -55.74
C ARG A 34 85.13 94.09 -56.31
N SER A 35 85.36 92.97 -57.01
CA SER A 35 86.64 92.67 -57.66
C SER A 35 86.81 93.42 -59.00
N LEU A 36 85.74 94.00 -59.53
CA LEU A 36 85.69 94.66 -60.84
C LEU A 36 85.69 96.19 -60.78
N GLU A 37 85.80 96.82 -59.60
CA GLU A 37 86.06 98.27 -59.54
C GLU A 37 87.56 98.57 -59.74
N PRO A 38 87.95 99.30 -60.81
CA PRO A 38 89.31 99.72 -61.03
C PRO A 38 89.61 100.91 -60.11
N SER A 39 90.17 100.62 -58.93
CA SER A 39 90.77 101.66 -58.09
C SER A 39 92.22 101.90 -58.52
N ALA A 40 92.54 103.18 -58.56
CA ALA A 40 93.67 103.80 -59.25
C ALA A 40 95.04 103.55 -58.60
N ASP A 41 96.07 103.78 -59.42
CA ASP A 41 97.51 103.86 -59.15
C ASP A 41 98.30 102.55 -58.90
N PRO A 42 99.23 102.16 -59.81
CA PRO A 42 100.10 100.99 -59.67
C PRO A 42 101.23 101.13 -58.62
N GLU A 43 101.28 102.21 -57.84
CA GLU A 43 102.30 102.46 -56.81
C GLU A 43 101.82 102.26 -55.36
N ASP A 44 100.52 102.06 -55.09
CA ASP A 44 100.01 101.71 -53.74
C ASP A 44 99.80 100.20 -53.57
N ILE A 45 100.85 99.44 -53.92
CA ILE A 45 100.94 97.99 -53.72
C ILE A 45 100.77 97.64 -52.22
N TYR A 46 101.15 98.55 -51.33
CA TYR A 46 101.10 98.35 -49.89
C TYR A 46 99.66 98.36 -49.34
N GLY A 47 98.81 99.29 -49.80
CA GLY A 47 97.39 99.31 -49.44
C GLY A 47 96.63 98.08 -49.93
N GLN A 48 96.89 97.65 -51.17
CA GLN A 48 96.29 96.44 -51.73
C GLN A 48 96.74 95.17 -51.01
N LEU A 49 98.02 95.06 -50.65
CA LEU A 49 98.55 93.94 -49.87
C LEU A 49 97.90 93.89 -48.48
N GLN A 50 97.77 95.04 -47.80
CA GLN A 50 97.12 95.11 -46.49
C GLN A 50 95.63 94.73 -46.57
N GLN A 51 94.93 95.10 -47.64
CA GLN A 51 93.54 94.69 -47.86
C GLN A 51 93.44 93.18 -48.11
N LYS A 52 94.34 92.61 -48.92
CA LYS A 52 94.42 91.15 -49.13
C LYS A 52 94.78 90.40 -47.85
N GLU A 53 95.65 90.94 -47.00
CA GLU A 53 95.94 90.38 -45.67
C GLU A 53 94.70 90.39 -44.76
N LYS A 54 93.93 91.50 -44.74
CA LYS A 54 92.66 91.58 -43.99
C LYS A 54 91.62 90.58 -44.51
N ASP A 55 91.47 90.46 -45.83
CA ASP A 55 90.55 89.52 -46.45
C ASP A 55 90.95 88.05 -46.19
N LEU A 56 92.25 87.74 -46.21
CA LEU A 56 92.77 86.42 -45.83
C LEU A 56 92.48 86.08 -44.36
N ILE A 57 92.65 87.05 -43.46
CA ILE A 57 92.31 86.88 -42.04
C ILE A 57 90.81 86.65 -41.88
N LEU A 58 89.96 87.47 -42.51
CA LEU A 58 88.50 87.31 -42.49
C LEU A 58 88.04 85.96 -43.08
N ALA A 59 88.64 85.51 -44.18
CA ALA A 59 88.36 84.20 -44.76
C ALA A 59 88.77 83.04 -43.82
N ALA A 60 89.91 83.18 -43.13
CA ALA A 60 90.34 82.21 -42.13
C ALA A 60 89.42 82.21 -40.90
N GLU A 61 88.96 83.38 -40.43
CA GLU A 61 87.98 83.51 -39.34
C GLU A 61 86.62 82.92 -39.71
N LEU A 62 86.12 83.18 -40.93
CA LEU A 62 84.91 82.55 -41.46
C LEU A 62 85.08 81.02 -41.58
N GLY A 63 86.22 80.57 -42.11
CA GLY A 63 86.56 79.15 -42.19
C GLY A 63 86.58 78.49 -40.82
N LYS A 64 87.15 79.17 -39.81
CA LYS A 64 87.14 78.72 -38.42
C LYS A 64 85.72 78.66 -37.86
N ALA A 65 84.90 79.70 -38.06
CA ALA A 65 83.50 79.71 -37.62
C ALA A 65 82.66 78.61 -38.30
N LEU A 66 82.90 78.33 -39.58
CA LEU A 66 82.25 77.23 -40.31
C LEU A 66 82.72 75.86 -39.80
N LEU A 67 84.00 75.69 -39.51
CA LEU A 67 84.53 74.47 -38.90
C LEU A 67 83.94 74.24 -37.51
N GLU A 68 83.91 75.28 -36.65
CA GLU A 68 83.27 75.20 -35.33
C GLU A 68 81.79 74.84 -35.44
N LYS A 69 81.05 75.43 -36.39
CA LYS A 69 79.65 75.06 -36.66
C LYS A 69 79.49 73.63 -37.17
N ASN A 70 80.41 73.15 -38.01
CA ASN A 70 80.42 71.78 -38.51
C ASN A 70 80.74 70.79 -37.37
N GLU A 71 81.68 71.12 -36.49
CA GLU A 71 81.95 70.35 -35.27
C GLU A 71 80.74 70.32 -34.34
N GLU A 72 80.05 71.45 -34.11
CA GLU A 72 78.82 71.50 -33.33
C GLU A 72 77.71 70.63 -33.94
N LEU A 73 77.53 70.69 -35.27
CA LEU A 73 76.59 69.84 -36.00
C LEU A 73 76.97 68.36 -35.90
N SER A 74 78.26 68.03 -35.99
CA SER A 74 78.76 66.66 -35.85
C SER A 74 78.50 66.14 -34.44
N ARG A 75 78.82 66.91 -33.39
CA ARG A 75 78.48 66.58 -31.99
C ARG A 75 76.98 66.46 -31.75
N HIS A 76 76.15 67.21 -32.48
CA HIS A 76 74.69 67.09 -32.38
C HIS A 76 74.19 65.81 -33.08
N ASN A 77 74.74 65.47 -34.25
CA ASN A 77 74.42 64.24 -34.96
C ASN A 77 74.85 62.99 -34.17
N GLU A 78 76.01 63.03 -33.51
CA GLU A 78 76.46 61.96 -32.62
C GLU A 78 75.49 61.76 -31.45
N ARG A 79 75.10 62.83 -30.75
CA ARG A 79 74.08 62.76 -29.69
C ARG A 79 72.76 62.21 -30.19
N LEU A 80 72.29 62.63 -31.36
CA LEU A 80 71.07 62.08 -31.96
C LEU A 80 71.23 60.59 -32.30
N ALA A 81 72.38 60.18 -32.82
CA ALA A 81 72.65 58.76 -33.10
C ALA A 81 72.66 57.93 -31.81
N GLU A 82 73.25 58.44 -30.73
CA GLU A 82 73.21 57.82 -29.41
C GLU A 82 71.77 57.70 -28.90
N GLU A 83 70.97 58.76 -28.95
CA GLU A 83 69.55 58.73 -28.56
C GLU A 83 68.74 57.72 -29.38
N TYR A 84 68.99 57.63 -30.69
CA TYR A 84 68.32 56.63 -31.54
C TYR A 84 68.78 55.21 -31.22
N SER A 85 70.05 55.00 -30.88
CA SER A 85 70.56 53.69 -30.47
C SER A 85 69.94 53.24 -29.14
N GLN A 86 69.84 54.14 -28.15
CA GLN A 86 69.18 53.84 -26.87
C GLN A 86 67.70 53.48 -27.06
N LYS A 87 66.97 54.26 -27.88
CA LYS A 87 65.57 53.95 -28.21
C LYS A 87 65.42 52.61 -28.93
N LEU A 88 66.36 52.25 -29.80
CA LEU A 88 66.37 50.94 -30.45
C LEU A 88 66.55 49.82 -29.42
N GLU A 89 67.50 49.96 -28.49
CA GLU A 89 67.74 49.00 -27.42
C GLU A 89 66.52 48.84 -26.51
N GLU A 90 65.87 49.93 -26.11
CA GLU A 90 64.62 49.90 -25.32
C GLU A 90 63.52 49.12 -26.04
N ILE A 91 63.29 49.41 -27.33
CA ILE A 91 62.29 48.71 -28.15
C ILE A 91 62.63 47.21 -28.27
N GLU A 92 63.91 46.86 -28.44
CA GLU A 92 64.33 45.47 -28.50
C GLU A 92 64.09 44.75 -27.17
N GLN A 93 64.45 45.38 -26.04
CA GLN A 93 64.18 44.85 -24.70
C GLN A 93 62.68 44.64 -24.48
N ASP A 94 61.85 45.64 -24.80
CA ASP A 94 60.40 45.55 -24.70
C ASP A 94 59.83 44.44 -25.59
N ARG A 95 60.34 44.29 -26.82
CA ARG A 95 59.96 43.19 -27.72
C ARG A 95 60.30 41.83 -27.09
N HIS A 96 61.48 41.67 -26.51
CA HIS A 96 61.89 40.42 -25.86
C HIS A 96 61.04 40.13 -24.62
N LEU A 97 60.75 41.14 -23.80
CA LEU A 97 59.88 41.03 -22.64
C LEU A 97 58.44 40.66 -23.03
N LEU A 98 57.87 41.32 -24.04
CA LEU A 98 56.53 41.03 -24.54
C LEU A 98 56.43 39.61 -25.12
N ARG A 99 57.44 39.15 -25.87
CA ARG A 99 57.49 37.75 -26.34
C ARG A 99 57.50 36.76 -25.18
N ARG A 100 58.29 37.02 -24.13
CA ARG A 100 58.33 36.15 -22.95
C ARG A 100 56.99 36.13 -22.20
N LYS A 101 56.37 37.31 -22.03
CA LYS A 101 55.04 37.42 -21.40
C LYS A 101 54.00 36.66 -22.22
N LEU A 102 54.00 36.81 -23.54
CA LEU A 102 53.10 36.10 -24.43
C LEU A 102 53.27 34.57 -24.29
N LEU A 103 54.52 34.08 -24.32
CA LEU A 103 54.81 32.66 -24.13
C LEU A 103 54.38 32.14 -22.75
N SER A 104 54.58 32.92 -21.68
CA SER A 104 54.09 32.56 -20.33
C SER A 104 52.57 32.42 -20.33
N THR A 105 51.85 33.44 -20.83
CA THR A 105 50.39 33.41 -20.87
C THR A 105 49.87 32.30 -21.78
N GLN A 106 50.57 31.99 -22.87
CA GLN A 106 50.23 30.86 -23.74
C GLN A 106 50.40 29.54 -22.99
N SER A 107 51.52 29.33 -22.29
CA SER A 107 51.75 28.11 -21.52
C SER A 107 50.72 27.92 -20.40
N GLU A 108 50.32 29.00 -19.72
CA GLU A 108 49.26 28.96 -18.70
C GLU A 108 47.90 28.60 -19.30
N CYS A 109 47.58 29.15 -20.47
CA CYS A 109 46.39 28.78 -21.23
C CYS A 109 46.43 27.31 -21.66
N ASP A 110 47.56 26.82 -22.15
CA ASP A 110 47.75 25.42 -22.54
C ASP A 110 47.60 24.48 -21.34
N SER A 111 48.15 24.84 -20.17
CA SER A 111 47.94 24.10 -18.92
C SER A 111 46.46 24.06 -18.51
N ARG A 112 45.77 25.20 -18.51
CA ARG A 112 44.32 25.25 -18.22
C ARG A 112 43.49 24.45 -19.22
N LEU A 113 43.87 24.45 -20.49
CA LEU A 113 43.21 23.64 -21.52
C LEU A 113 43.42 22.14 -21.24
N LEU A 114 44.62 21.72 -20.83
CA LEU A 114 44.89 20.32 -20.47
C LEU A 114 44.13 19.88 -19.22
N GLU A 115 44.04 20.73 -18.20
CA GLU A 115 43.24 20.50 -16.99
C GLU A 115 41.76 20.34 -17.35
N LEU A 116 41.18 21.30 -18.06
CA LEU A 116 39.77 21.22 -18.48
C LEU A 116 39.50 20.01 -19.40
N GLN A 117 40.45 19.64 -20.26
CA GLN A 117 40.34 18.42 -21.06
C GLN A 117 40.40 17.15 -20.20
N ALA A 118 41.18 17.14 -19.11
CA ALA A 118 41.19 16.04 -18.16
C ALA A 118 39.86 15.95 -17.41
N ASP A 119 39.35 17.08 -16.89
CA ASP A 119 38.06 17.16 -16.22
C ASP A 119 36.92 16.67 -17.11
N ILE A 120 36.90 17.05 -18.40
CA ILE A 120 35.91 16.57 -19.36
C ILE A 120 35.98 15.05 -19.50
N ARG A 121 37.18 14.46 -19.61
CA ARG A 121 37.34 13.00 -19.72
C ARG A 121 36.90 12.29 -18.44
N GLU A 122 37.22 12.84 -17.27
CA GLU A 122 36.79 12.28 -15.99
C GLU A 122 35.27 12.33 -15.83
N LEU A 123 34.64 13.46 -16.19
CA LEU A 123 33.18 13.59 -16.17
C LEU A 123 32.52 12.64 -17.18
N GLN A 124 33.09 12.46 -18.38
CA GLN A 124 32.61 11.50 -19.36
C GLN A 124 32.65 10.07 -18.81
N ASN A 125 33.78 9.65 -18.24
CA ASN A 125 33.93 8.33 -17.63
C ASN A 125 32.95 8.13 -16.46
N ALA A 126 32.81 9.14 -15.60
CA ALA A 126 31.88 9.07 -14.47
C ALA A 126 30.41 8.97 -14.94
N VAL A 127 30.04 9.66 -16.02
CA VAL A 127 28.71 9.53 -16.64
C VAL A 127 28.52 8.11 -17.19
N ASP A 128 29.48 7.58 -17.94
CA ASP A 128 29.41 6.23 -18.51
C ASP A 128 29.30 5.15 -17.42
N GLU A 129 30.09 5.26 -16.34
CA GLU A 129 30.01 4.36 -15.19
C GLU A 129 28.64 4.42 -14.51
N ARG A 130 28.08 5.62 -14.31
CA ARG A 130 26.75 5.80 -13.73
C ARG A 130 25.66 5.25 -14.63
N GLU A 131 25.75 5.47 -15.94
CA GLU A 131 24.81 4.89 -16.90
C GLU A 131 24.86 3.35 -16.89
N ASN A 132 26.05 2.77 -16.84
CA ASN A 132 26.22 1.32 -16.81
C ASN A 132 25.69 0.73 -15.49
N ALA A 133 25.95 1.39 -14.36
CA ALA A 133 25.38 1.02 -13.07
C ALA A 133 23.84 1.10 -13.10
N LEU A 134 23.27 2.18 -13.65
CA LEU A 134 21.82 2.30 -13.80
C LEU A 134 21.24 1.18 -14.67
N LYS A 135 21.80 0.94 -15.87
CA LYS A 135 21.40 -0.15 -16.76
C LYS A 135 21.47 -1.52 -16.06
N GLN A 136 22.46 -1.75 -15.21
CA GLN A 136 22.59 -2.99 -14.44
C GLN A 136 21.50 -3.09 -13.36
N THR A 137 21.27 -2.02 -12.58
CA THR A 137 20.19 -2.01 -11.58
C THR A 137 18.80 -2.15 -12.21
N GLU A 138 18.58 -1.62 -13.42
CA GLU A 138 17.34 -1.80 -14.17
C GLU A 138 17.15 -3.25 -14.63
N LYS A 139 18.21 -3.92 -15.06
CA LYS A 139 18.18 -5.37 -15.36
C LYS A 139 17.84 -6.17 -14.11
N GLU A 140 18.47 -5.87 -12.98
CA GLU A 140 18.19 -6.57 -11.72
C GLU A 140 16.75 -6.32 -11.24
N LYS A 141 16.25 -5.09 -11.36
CA LYS A 141 14.84 -4.77 -11.08
C LYS A 141 13.88 -5.52 -11.99
N THR A 142 14.16 -5.58 -13.30
CA THR A 142 13.29 -6.31 -14.24
C THR A 142 13.29 -7.81 -13.98
N LEU A 143 14.43 -8.40 -13.60
CA LEU A 143 14.53 -9.80 -13.15
C LEU A 143 13.72 -10.04 -11.87
N LEU A 144 13.87 -9.19 -10.85
CA LEU A 144 13.12 -9.32 -9.60
C LEU A 144 11.60 -9.18 -9.84
N ILE A 145 11.19 -8.24 -10.71
CA ILE A 145 9.79 -8.11 -11.10
C ILE A 145 9.31 -9.39 -11.78
N ALA A 146 10.08 -9.95 -12.72
CA ALA A 146 9.73 -11.19 -13.39
C ALA A 146 9.56 -12.35 -12.38
N GLU A 147 10.50 -12.53 -11.46
CA GLU A 147 10.42 -13.55 -10.41
C GLU A 147 9.20 -13.37 -9.50
N LEU A 148 8.94 -12.15 -9.03
CA LEU A 148 7.76 -11.84 -8.21
C LEU A 148 6.45 -12.06 -8.98
N THR A 149 6.41 -11.72 -10.28
CA THR A 149 5.23 -11.98 -11.11
C THR A 149 5.00 -13.47 -11.32
N GLU A 150 6.06 -14.25 -11.51
CA GLU A 150 5.97 -15.71 -11.65
C GLU A 150 5.50 -16.35 -10.34
N GLN A 151 6.05 -15.93 -9.20
CA GLN A 151 5.61 -16.40 -7.87
C GLN A 151 4.13 -16.08 -7.63
N ASN A 152 3.70 -14.86 -7.93
CA ASN A 152 2.30 -14.47 -7.81
C ASN A 152 1.39 -15.30 -8.73
N GLN A 153 1.82 -15.59 -9.97
CA GLN A 153 1.07 -16.46 -10.87
C GLN A 153 0.98 -17.89 -10.32
N ARG A 154 2.07 -18.46 -9.80
CA ARG A 154 2.07 -19.80 -9.17
C ARG A 154 1.12 -19.87 -7.98
N LEU A 155 1.18 -18.89 -7.07
CA LEU A 155 0.26 -18.79 -5.94
C LEU A 155 -1.19 -18.62 -6.40
N GLN A 156 -1.44 -17.82 -7.43
CA GLN A 156 -2.77 -17.64 -8.00
C GLN A 156 -3.32 -18.94 -8.59
N ILE A 157 -2.48 -19.75 -9.24
CA ILE A 157 -2.86 -21.08 -9.74
C ILE A 157 -3.20 -22.00 -8.58
N GLN A 158 -2.36 -22.05 -7.54
CA GLN A 158 -2.61 -22.87 -6.36
C GLN A 158 -3.91 -22.48 -5.62
N ILE A 159 -4.20 -21.19 -5.50
CA ILE A 159 -5.46 -20.70 -4.93
C ILE A 159 -6.64 -21.12 -5.80
N LYS A 160 -6.53 -21.03 -7.14
CA LYS A 160 -7.58 -21.49 -8.05
C LYS A 160 -7.81 -23.00 -7.96
N GLU A 161 -6.75 -23.79 -7.81
CA GLU A 161 -6.86 -25.24 -7.60
C GLU A 161 -7.54 -25.55 -6.26
N SER A 162 -7.13 -24.87 -5.17
CA SER A 162 -7.77 -24.99 -3.87
C SER A 162 -9.25 -24.61 -3.93
N SER A 163 -9.59 -23.49 -4.58
CA SER A 163 -10.98 -23.06 -4.79
C SER A 163 -11.79 -24.10 -5.54
N LYS A 164 -11.24 -24.70 -6.60
CA LYS A 164 -11.93 -25.80 -7.32
C LYS A 164 -12.14 -27.02 -6.43
N THR A 165 -11.15 -27.39 -5.61
CA THR A 165 -11.34 -28.51 -4.67
C THR A 165 -12.40 -28.20 -3.62
N GLU A 166 -12.47 -26.96 -3.14
CA GLU A 166 -13.51 -26.50 -2.22
C GLU A 166 -14.90 -26.52 -2.87
N GLU A 167 -15.03 -26.07 -4.12
CA GLU A 167 -16.26 -26.18 -4.92
C GLU A 167 -16.72 -27.63 -5.07
N VAL A 168 -15.80 -28.57 -5.31
CA VAL A 168 -16.13 -30.00 -5.41
C VAL A 168 -16.58 -30.55 -4.06
N LEU A 169 -15.89 -30.23 -2.97
CA LEU A 169 -16.25 -30.69 -1.62
C LEU A 169 -17.57 -30.09 -1.15
N THR A 170 -17.83 -28.82 -1.44
CA THR A 170 -19.10 -28.16 -1.11
C THR A 170 -20.25 -28.77 -1.91
N ALA A 171 -20.07 -29.11 -3.18
CA ALA A 171 -21.05 -29.86 -3.97
C ALA A 171 -21.31 -31.25 -3.39
N GLN A 172 -20.27 -31.97 -2.94
CA GLN A 172 -20.43 -33.28 -2.27
C GLN A 172 -21.18 -33.15 -0.94
N LEU A 173 -20.86 -32.15 -0.12
CA LEU A 173 -21.56 -31.87 1.13
C LEU A 173 -23.02 -31.51 0.89
N GLN A 174 -23.31 -30.72 -0.15
CA GLN A 174 -24.68 -30.42 -0.55
C GLN A 174 -25.42 -31.69 -0.97
N GLY A 175 -24.80 -32.54 -1.78
CA GLY A 175 -25.38 -33.84 -2.17
C GLY A 175 -25.65 -34.76 -0.97
N LEU A 176 -24.78 -34.79 0.02
CA LEU A 176 -25.00 -35.53 1.27
C LEU A 176 -26.12 -34.92 2.12
N ARG A 177 -26.20 -33.59 2.22
CA ARG A 177 -27.32 -32.90 2.88
C ARG A 177 -28.65 -33.23 2.22
N ASP A 178 -28.70 -33.21 0.89
CA ASP A 178 -29.91 -33.54 0.14
C ASP A 178 -30.32 -35.00 0.36
N GLN A 179 -29.36 -35.94 0.41
CA GLN A 179 -29.63 -37.34 0.77
C GLN A 179 -30.16 -37.48 2.21
N CYS A 180 -29.57 -36.78 3.18
CA CYS A 180 -30.07 -36.77 4.56
C CYS A 180 -31.47 -36.16 4.65
N ASN A 181 -31.73 -35.09 3.92
CA ASN A 181 -33.05 -34.46 3.84
C ASN A 181 -34.08 -35.39 3.23
N LEU A 182 -33.73 -36.12 2.16
CA LEU A 182 -34.61 -37.10 1.52
C LEU A 182 -34.91 -38.28 2.46
N ARG A 183 -33.90 -38.78 3.19
CA ARG A 183 -34.12 -39.82 4.22
C ARG A 183 -35.00 -39.30 5.34
N LYS A 184 -34.81 -38.04 5.77
CA LYS A 184 -35.64 -37.41 6.80
C LYS A 184 -37.08 -37.24 6.34
N SER A 185 -37.33 -36.82 5.10
CA SER A 185 -38.69 -36.72 4.56
C SER A 185 -39.33 -38.09 4.41
N SER A 186 -38.60 -39.09 3.90
CA SER A 186 -39.09 -40.47 3.83
C SER A 186 -39.41 -41.05 5.20
N LEU A 187 -38.57 -40.80 6.21
CA LEU A 187 -38.86 -41.18 7.60
C LEU A 187 -40.11 -40.47 8.12
N GLN A 188 -40.26 -39.17 7.83
CA GLN A 188 -41.45 -38.39 8.19
C GLN A 188 -42.72 -38.96 7.54
N ASP A 189 -42.64 -39.40 6.28
CA ASP A 189 -43.75 -40.03 5.55
C ASP A 189 -44.12 -41.41 6.15
N HIS A 190 -43.12 -42.19 6.57
CA HIS A 190 -43.35 -43.43 7.30
C HIS A 190 -43.95 -43.17 8.69
N GLN A 191 -43.49 -42.12 9.37
CA GLN A 191 -44.04 -41.73 10.66
C GLN A 191 -45.51 -41.30 10.54
N SER A 192 -45.84 -40.46 9.57
CA SER A 192 -47.24 -40.06 9.34
C SER A 192 -48.12 -41.25 8.95
N SER A 193 -47.60 -42.19 8.16
CA SER A 193 -48.30 -43.45 7.83
C SER A 193 -48.54 -44.31 9.08
N LEU A 194 -47.56 -44.38 10.01
CA LEU A 194 -47.72 -45.07 11.29
C LEU A 194 -48.71 -44.37 12.22
N GLU A 195 -48.76 -43.04 12.21
CA GLU A 195 -49.75 -42.26 12.96
C GLU A 195 -51.17 -42.57 12.47
N VAL A 196 -51.40 -42.62 11.15
CA VAL A 196 -52.70 -43.02 10.58
C VAL A 196 -53.10 -44.45 10.99
N LEU A 197 -52.16 -45.41 10.94
CA LEU A 197 -52.44 -46.78 11.38
C LEU A 197 -52.71 -46.88 12.88
N ARG A 198 -52.02 -46.07 13.70
CA ARG A 198 -52.29 -45.99 15.15
C ARG A 198 -53.69 -45.44 15.40
N ASP A 199 -54.09 -44.39 14.70
CA ASP A 199 -55.43 -43.81 14.80
C ASP A 199 -56.50 -44.82 14.37
N GLU A 200 -56.25 -45.60 13.30
CA GLU A 200 -57.15 -46.68 12.88
C GLU A 200 -57.25 -47.80 13.92
N MET A 201 -56.13 -48.25 14.49
CA MET A 201 -56.16 -49.23 15.58
C MET A 201 -56.88 -48.71 16.82
N GLN A 202 -56.69 -47.44 17.17
CA GLN A 202 -57.40 -46.81 18.27
C GLN A 202 -58.91 -46.80 18.01
N PHE A 203 -59.33 -46.38 16.81
CA PHE A 203 -60.73 -46.39 16.41
C PHE A 203 -61.35 -47.80 16.40
N LEU A 204 -60.61 -48.80 15.94
CA LEU A 204 -61.04 -50.20 15.99
C LEU A 204 -61.12 -50.72 17.44
N SER A 205 -60.19 -50.32 18.30
CA SER A 205 -60.19 -50.64 19.73
C SER A 205 -61.38 -49.99 20.44
N GLU A 206 -61.68 -48.72 20.15
CA GLU A 206 -62.86 -48.03 20.67
C GLU A 206 -64.15 -48.72 20.21
N LYS A 207 -64.27 -49.05 18.91
CA LYS A 207 -65.38 -49.84 18.38
C LYS A 207 -65.51 -51.20 19.06
N LYS A 208 -64.40 -51.90 19.28
CA LYS A 208 -64.37 -53.16 20.00
C LYS A 208 -64.89 -52.98 21.43
N SER A 209 -64.40 -51.98 22.17
CA SER A 209 -64.84 -51.70 23.53
C SER A 209 -66.33 -51.35 23.62
N GLU A 210 -66.86 -50.61 22.64
CA GLU A 210 -68.29 -50.28 22.54
C GLU A 210 -69.13 -51.53 22.23
N LEU A 211 -68.64 -52.44 21.39
CA LEU A 211 -69.29 -53.73 21.15
C LEU A 211 -69.25 -54.64 22.40
N GLU A 212 -68.10 -54.72 23.08
CA GLU A 212 -67.97 -55.45 24.35
C GLU A 212 -68.94 -54.89 25.41
N ARG A 213 -69.06 -53.56 25.52
CA ARG A 213 -70.03 -52.90 26.39
C ARG A 213 -71.47 -53.27 26.03
N ARG A 214 -71.82 -53.29 24.75
CA ARG A 214 -73.16 -53.72 24.28
C ARG A 214 -73.44 -55.19 24.59
N VAL A 215 -72.45 -56.07 24.41
CA VAL A 215 -72.56 -57.49 24.77
C VAL A 215 -72.76 -57.64 26.27
N GLN A 216 -72.01 -56.92 27.09
CA GLN A 216 -72.17 -56.92 28.55
C GLN A 216 -73.54 -56.39 28.99
N GLN A 217 -74.06 -55.39 28.29
CA GLN A 217 -75.41 -54.89 28.55
C GLN A 217 -76.46 -55.96 28.24
N ILE A 218 -76.40 -56.60 27.07
CA ILE A 218 -77.31 -57.69 26.69
C ILE A 218 -77.17 -58.90 27.63
N SER A 219 -75.96 -59.22 28.09
CA SER A 219 -75.77 -60.30 29.06
C SER A 219 -76.40 -59.95 30.41
N SER A 220 -76.28 -58.71 30.88
CA SER A 220 -76.95 -58.24 32.10
C SER A 220 -78.48 -58.23 31.96
N GLU A 221 -79.01 -57.83 30.81
CA GLU A 221 -80.45 -57.89 30.50
C GLU A 221 -80.92 -59.36 30.44
N LYS A 222 -80.13 -60.26 29.86
CA LYS A 222 -80.40 -61.71 29.86
C LYS A 222 -80.41 -62.26 31.28
N GLU A 223 -79.44 -61.92 32.12
CA GLU A 223 -79.39 -62.35 33.53
C GLU A 223 -80.58 -61.82 34.33
N GLN A 224 -80.97 -60.56 34.12
CA GLN A 224 -82.19 -59.99 34.70
C GLN A 224 -83.45 -60.74 34.23
N LEU A 225 -83.56 -61.04 32.93
CA LEU A 225 -84.67 -61.83 32.41
C LEU A 225 -84.70 -63.24 32.99
N ILE A 226 -83.55 -63.89 33.14
CA ILE A 226 -83.43 -65.19 33.81
C ILE A 226 -83.91 -65.06 35.26
N ALA A 227 -83.48 -64.06 36.02
CA ALA A 227 -83.94 -63.84 37.38
C ALA A 227 -85.47 -63.60 37.45
N THR A 228 -86.04 -62.80 36.55
CA THR A 228 -87.51 -62.61 36.50
C THR A 228 -88.27 -63.87 36.10
N LEU A 229 -87.67 -64.70 35.24
CA LEU A 229 -88.22 -65.99 34.85
C LEU A 229 -88.18 -66.96 36.04
N GLU A 230 -87.07 -67.00 36.79
CA GLU A 230 -86.92 -67.77 38.02
C GLU A 230 -87.98 -67.34 39.06
N GLU A 231 -88.16 -66.05 39.30
CA GLU A 231 -89.24 -65.55 40.18
C GLU A 231 -90.63 -65.94 39.69
N ALA A 232 -90.88 -65.89 38.38
CA ALA A 232 -92.15 -66.31 37.80
C ALA A 232 -92.36 -67.82 37.96
N THR A 233 -91.31 -68.64 37.77
CA THR A 233 -91.36 -70.07 38.04
C THR A 233 -91.60 -70.38 39.51
N ASP A 234 -91.02 -69.62 40.44
CA ASP A 234 -91.29 -69.74 41.88
C ASP A 234 -92.74 -69.39 42.21
N ARG A 235 -93.30 -68.32 41.60
CA ARG A 235 -94.73 -67.98 41.73
C ARG A 235 -95.62 -69.11 41.18
N VAL A 236 -95.27 -69.69 40.03
CA VAL A 236 -95.99 -70.85 39.47
C VAL A 236 -95.92 -72.03 40.44
N MET A 237 -94.75 -72.37 40.96
CA MET A 237 -94.58 -73.45 41.95
C MET A 237 -95.41 -73.21 43.22
N MET A 238 -95.47 -71.96 43.71
CA MET A 238 -96.31 -71.59 44.86
C MET A 238 -97.81 -71.73 44.56
N LEU A 239 -98.26 -71.30 43.37
CA LEU A 239 -99.64 -71.48 42.94
C LEU A 239 -99.99 -72.95 42.77
N GLU A 240 -99.10 -73.76 42.18
CA GLU A 240 -99.26 -75.20 42.07
C GLU A 240 -99.32 -75.90 43.44
N ARG A 241 -98.57 -75.42 44.44
CA ARG A 241 -98.69 -75.92 45.82
C ARG A 241 -100.07 -75.56 46.38
N HIS A 242 -100.53 -74.33 46.19
CA HIS A 242 -101.84 -73.89 46.70
C HIS A 242 -103.01 -74.63 46.02
N THR A 243 -102.95 -74.91 44.72
CA THR A 243 -103.96 -75.74 44.05
C THR A 243 -103.96 -77.16 44.58
N ARG A 244 -102.78 -77.80 44.78
CA ARG A 244 -102.68 -79.11 45.44
C ARG A 244 -103.27 -79.09 46.85
N GLU A 245 -103.02 -78.04 47.63
CA GLU A 245 -103.60 -77.88 48.98
C GLU A 245 -105.13 -77.72 48.94
N GLN A 246 -105.67 -76.98 47.96
CA GLN A 246 -107.12 -76.86 47.74
C GLN A 246 -107.75 -78.18 47.30
N GLU A 247 -107.10 -78.94 46.42
CA GLU A 247 -107.55 -80.29 46.03
C GLU A 247 -107.62 -81.23 47.23
N ILE A 248 -106.63 -81.17 48.14
CA ILE A 248 -106.63 -81.92 49.40
C ILE A 248 -107.77 -81.45 50.32
N GLN A 249 -108.04 -80.14 50.42
CA GLN A 249 -109.18 -79.61 51.18
C GLN A 249 -110.54 -80.10 50.63
N VAL A 250 -110.68 -80.25 49.31
CA VAL A 250 -111.90 -80.81 48.69
C VAL A 250 -112.03 -82.32 48.98
N CYS A 251 -110.93 -83.05 49.12
CA CYS A 251 -110.93 -84.47 49.47
C CYS A 251 -111.30 -84.75 50.95
N MET A 252 -111.16 -83.77 51.84
CA MET A 252 -111.31 -83.92 53.30
C MET A 252 -112.72 -83.63 53.86
N ARG A 253 -113.79 -83.66 53.04
CA ARG A 253 -115.17 -83.44 53.52
C ARG A 253 -115.94 -84.76 53.69
N PRO A 254 -116.29 -85.21 54.92
CA PRO A 254 -117.10 -86.41 55.13
C PRO A 254 -118.58 -86.07 55.35
N SER A 255 -119.48 -86.81 54.69
CA SER A 255 -120.38 -87.81 55.32
C SER A 255 -121.80 -87.91 54.69
N ILE A 256 -122.21 -89.17 54.45
CA ILE A 256 -123.57 -89.74 54.58
C ILE A 256 -124.55 -89.65 53.39
N GLY A 257 -124.97 -90.83 52.90
CA GLY A 257 -126.27 -91.03 52.24
C GLY A 257 -126.27 -92.11 51.15
N ASN A 258 -126.82 -93.29 51.43
CA ASN A 258 -126.73 -94.51 50.62
C ASN A 258 -127.93 -94.78 49.68
N TYR A 259 -127.69 -95.71 48.73
CA TYR A 259 -128.61 -96.64 48.01
C TYR A 259 -129.49 -96.08 46.87
N SER A 260 -129.14 -96.33 45.60
CA SER A 260 -129.57 -97.44 44.70
C SER A 260 -130.63 -96.92 43.70
N GLU A 261 -130.65 -97.17 42.38
CA GLU A 261 -130.37 -98.37 41.59
C GLU A 261 -130.45 -98.02 40.07
N ALA A 262 -129.87 -98.86 39.20
CA ALA A 262 -130.18 -99.06 37.75
C ALA A 262 -129.73 -97.93 36.75
N THR A 263 -129.16 -98.14 35.55
CA THR A 263 -128.83 -99.32 34.72
C THR A 263 -127.98 -98.85 33.50
N THR A 264 -127.14 -99.74 32.97
CA THR A 264 -126.78 -99.94 31.54
C THR A 264 -125.78 -99.05 30.76
N VAL A 265 -124.67 -99.69 30.37
CA VAL A 265 -124.15 -99.84 28.98
C VAL A 265 -123.21 -98.76 28.40
N LYS A 266 -121.89 -99.02 28.45
CA LYS A 266 -120.90 -99.16 27.32
C LYS A 266 -119.48 -98.90 27.87
N LYS A 267 -118.65 -99.96 27.96
CA LYS A 267 -117.51 -100.26 27.05
C LYS A 267 -116.47 -99.12 27.02
N LYS A 268 -115.19 -99.29 27.35
CA LYS A 268 -114.30 -100.46 27.28
C LYS A 268 -112.94 -100.03 27.92
N ALA A 269 -112.26 -100.93 28.61
CA ALA A 269 -110.80 -100.91 28.82
C ALA A 269 -110.07 -101.05 27.44
N PRO A 270 -108.74 -100.82 27.26
CA PRO A 270 -107.67 -101.47 28.05
C PRO A 270 -106.30 -100.74 28.17
N PHE A 271 -105.51 -101.22 29.15
CA PHE A 271 -104.11 -101.71 29.10
C PHE A 271 -103.09 -101.28 28.00
N CYS A 272 -101.80 -101.26 28.42
CA CYS A 272 -100.48 -101.21 27.70
C CYS A 272 -99.99 -99.84 27.17
N ARG A 273 -98.69 -99.52 26.98
CA ARG A 273 -97.33 -100.02 27.26
C ARG A 273 -96.39 -99.12 26.39
N GLU A 274 -95.14 -98.93 26.79
CA GLU A 274 -93.95 -98.63 25.93
C GLU A 274 -93.83 -97.31 25.11
N LEU A 275 -92.75 -96.59 25.43
CA LEU A 275 -91.72 -95.96 24.57
C LEU A 275 -92.08 -95.03 23.39
N GLU A 276 -91.38 -93.87 23.41
CA GLU A 276 -90.89 -93.08 22.25
C GLU A 276 -91.97 -92.39 21.37
N ASP A 277 -91.85 -91.15 20.91
CA ASP A 277 -90.67 -90.33 20.70
C ASP A 277 -91.05 -88.87 20.37
N LEU A 278 -90.13 -87.97 20.70
CA LEU A 278 -89.76 -86.75 19.97
C LEU A 278 -90.82 -85.69 19.63
N LYS A 279 -90.76 -84.59 20.39
CA LYS A 279 -90.25 -83.28 19.93
C LYS A 279 -90.09 -82.35 21.14
N SER A 280 -89.11 -81.48 21.30
CA SER A 280 -87.78 -81.26 20.74
C SER A 280 -87.32 -79.88 21.25
N VAL A 281 -86.04 -79.76 21.60
CA VAL A 281 -85.24 -78.51 21.69
C VAL A 281 -85.53 -77.58 22.88
N ASN A 282 -84.75 -77.67 23.96
CA ASN A 282 -83.69 -76.70 24.31
C ASN A 282 -83.09 -77.07 25.70
N GLY A 283 -81.76 -77.05 25.84
CA GLY A 283 -81.05 -77.33 27.10
C GLY A 283 -79.99 -78.43 26.95
N SER A 284 -79.03 -78.29 26.02
CA SER A 284 -77.77 -77.55 26.22
C SER A 284 -76.94 -78.11 27.38
N LEU A 285 -76.10 -79.11 27.12
CA LEU A 285 -74.64 -78.93 27.01
C LEU A 285 -74.05 -78.18 28.20
N GLY A 286 -73.57 -78.94 29.19
CA GLY A 286 -72.91 -78.42 30.37
C GLY A 286 -72.10 -79.51 31.07
N SER A 287 -71.30 -80.26 30.31
CA SER A 287 -70.25 -81.09 30.90
C SER A 287 -69.04 -81.10 29.98
N ARG A 288 -67.90 -80.79 30.61
CA ARG A 288 -66.52 -80.91 30.14
C ARG A 288 -65.95 -79.71 29.36
N LEU A 289 -65.61 -78.64 30.08
CA LEU A 289 -64.34 -77.92 29.87
C LEU A 289 -63.98 -76.98 31.04
N GLU A 290 -63.87 -77.50 32.27
CA GLU A 290 -63.06 -76.81 33.30
C GLU A 290 -61.59 -77.21 33.09
N ALA A 291 -61.00 -76.56 32.09
CA ALA A 291 -59.56 -76.44 31.93
C ALA A 291 -59.31 -75.18 31.10
N LEU A 292 -58.57 -74.24 31.70
CA LEU A 292 -57.94 -73.06 31.12
C LEU A 292 -58.74 -71.73 31.19
N GLY A 293 -58.15 -70.81 31.95
CA GLY A 293 -58.60 -69.45 32.26
C GLY A 293 -58.51 -69.28 33.77
N SER A 294 -57.46 -68.70 34.36
CA SER A 294 -56.93 -67.39 34.01
C SER A 294 -55.51 -67.22 34.53
N SER A 295 -54.63 -66.78 33.63
CA SER A 295 -53.47 -66.00 34.01
C SER A 295 -53.75 -64.56 33.60
N SER A 296 -53.47 -63.65 34.52
CA SER A 296 -52.74 -62.39 34.28
C SER A 296 -53.44 -61.11 34.75
N VAL A 297 -52.61 -60.33 35.46
CA VAL A 297 -52.60 -58.89 35.65
C VAL A 297 -53.31 -58.30 36.89
N TYR A 298 -52.48 -58.18 37.93
CA TYR A 298 -52.32 -57.04 38.83
C TYR A 298 -52.82 -55.67 38.32
N SER A 299 -53.54 -54.93 39.14
CA SER A 299 -53.06 -53.63 39.68
C SER A 299 -54.10 -52.98 40.60
N GLU A 300 -53.58 -52.44 41.71
CA GLU A 300 -54.05 -51.25 42.44
C GLU A 300 -55.51 -51.19 42.93
N GLN A 301 -55.72 -51.18 44.25
CA GLN A 301 -55.76 -49.93 45.03
C GLN A 301 -56.05 -50.21 46.53
N ARG A 302 -55.35 -49.45 47.39
CA ARG A 302 -55.68 -49.05 48.78
C ARG A 302 -55.61 -50.11 49.89
N ARG A 303 -54.58 -49.98 50.72
CA ARG A 303 -54.63 -50.32 52.16
C ARG A 303 -54.50 -49.05 52.98
N SER A 304 -55.48 -48.82 53.84
CA SER A 304 -55.55 -47.75 54.84
C SER A 304 -56.08 -48.38 56.13
N LEU A 305 -55.35 -48.12 57.23
CA LEU A 305 -55.75 -48.15 58.65
C LEU A 305 -56.31 -49.45 59.28
N HIS A 306 -55.47 -50.06 60.14
CA HIS A 306 -55.70 -50.31 61.58
C HIS A 306 -54.46 -51.06 62.12
N ALA A 307 -53.51 -50.44 62.83
CA ALA A 307 -53.56 -49.98 64.23
C ALA A 307 -54.03 -51.12 65.15
N GLU A 308 -53.07 -51.87 65.71
CA GLU A 308 -52.64 -51.75 67.11
C GLU A 308 -53.77 -52.06 68.08
N MET A 309 -53.69 -53.23 68.71
CA MET A 309 -54.14 -53.48 70.08
C MET A 309 -53.78 -54.92 70.46
N GLU A 310 -53.05 -55.03 71.57
CA GLU A 310 -53.27 -56.02 72.63
C GLU A 310 -52.63 -57.43 72.46
N CYS A 311 -51.83 -57.99 73.37
CA CYS A 311 -51.54 -57.69 74.79
C CYS A 311 -50.11 -58.17 75.14
N ASP A 312 -49.44 -57.39 76.00
CA ASP A 312 -48.52 -57.94 77.01
C ASP A 312 -49.41 -58.53 78.13
N ASP A 313 -49.30 -59.83 78.40
CA ASP A 313 -49.66 -60.37 79.71
C ASP A 313 -48.61 -61.39 80.13
N SER A 314 -48.11 -61.17 81.34
CA SER A 314 -46.91 -61.77 81.89
C SER A 314 -47.29 -62.98 82.72
N SER A 315 -46.91 -64.17 82.28
CA SER A 315 -46.82 -65.32 83.17
C SER A 315 -45.69 -66.24 82.73
N ILE A 316 -44.52 -66.05 83.33
CA ILE A 316 -43.36 -66.94 83.23
C ILE A 316 -43.68 -68.21 84.01
N PRO A 317 -43.47 -69.39 83.41
CA PRO A 317 -42.67 -70.39 84.11
C PRO A 317 -41.56 -70.94 83.20
N GLU A 318 -40.32 -70.72 83.62
CA GLU A 318 -39.12 -71.54 83.34
C GLU A 318 -38.78 -71.94 81.88
N GLY A 319 -39.31 -71.24 80.88
CA GLY A 319 -38.95 -71.41 79.47
C GLY A 319 -38.43 -70.15 78.77
N ASP A 320 -38.26 -69.06 79.53
CA ASP A 320 -38.12 -67.71 79.00
C ASP A 320 -36.76 -67.46 78.35
N GLU A 321 -35.69 -68.06 78.87
CA GLU A 321 -34.38 -68.01 78.21
C GLU A 321 -34.45 -68.65 76.83
N LEU A 322 -35.10 -69.80 76.65
CA LEU A 322 -35.15 -70.46 75.34
C LEU A 322 -36.00 -69.68 74.33
N HIS A 323 -37.10 -69.05 74.76
CA HIS A 323 -37.92 -68.21 73.88
C HIS A 323 -37.27 -66.86 73.59
N GLN A 324 -36.62 -66.24 74.58
CA GLN A 324 -35.86 -65.01 74.41
C GLN A 324 -34.63 -65.23 73.53
N ILE A 325 -33.90 -66.34 73.73
CA ILE A 325 -32.81 -66.79 72.85
C ILE A 325 -33.34 -67.09 71.46
N LYS A 326 -34.49 -67.75 71.28
CA LYS A 326 -35.09 -67.95 69.95
C LYS A 326 -35.46 -66.62 69.28
N ARG A 327 -36.01 -65.65 70.02
CA ARG A 327 -36.29 -64.29 69.52
C ARG A 327 -35.00 -63.55 69.13
N GLU A 328 -33.96 -63.64 69.95
CA GLU A 328 -32.65 -63.05 69.65
C GLU A 328 -31.96 -63.74 68.46
N ILE A 329 -32.02 -65.07 68.35
CA ILE A 329 -31.51 -65.83 67.21
C ILE A 329 -32.20 -65.38 65.92
N VAL A 330 -33.53 -65.20 65.93
CA VAL A 330 -34.26 -64.68 64.74
C VAL A 330 -33.79 -63.26 64.40
N LYS A 331 -33.65 -62.37 65.39
CA LYS A 331 -33.16 -60.99 65.16
C LYS A 331 -31.72 -60.98 64.61
N VAL A 332 -30.82 -61.79 65.17
CA VAL A 332 -29.43 -61.90 64.70
C VAL A 332 -29.39 -62.48 63.30
N HIS A 333 -30.19 -63.51 63.02
CA HIS A 333 -30.27 -64.14 61.72
C HIS A 333 -30.85 -63.18 60.65
N GLU A 334 -31.87 -62.37 60.96
CA GLU A 334 -32.36 -61.30 60.08
C GLU A 334 -31.32 -60.21 59.85
N ARG A 335 -30.58 -59.81 60.90
CA ARG A 335 -29.50 -58.81 60.81
C ARG A 335 -28.35 -59.30 59.93
N VAL A 336 -27.90 -60.53 60.12
CA VAL A 336 -26.82 -61.15 59.32
C VAL A 336 -27.29 -61.34 57.88
N ARG A 337 -28.54 -61.76 57.66
CA ARG A 337 -29.11 -61.87 56.31
C ARG A 337 -29.21 -60.50 55.60
N ALA A 338 -29.60 -59.45 56.31
CA ALA A 338 -29.62 -58.09 55.76
C ALA A 338 -28.21 -57.65 55.35
N LEU A 339 -27.18 -57.98 56.14
CA LEU A 339 -25.78 -57.75 55.79
C LEU A 339 -25.33 -58.59 54.58
N CYS A 340 -25.69 -59.88 54.50
CA CYS A 340 -25.44 -60.70 53.31
C CYS A 340 -26.07 -60.08 52.05
N ASN A 341 -27.31 -59.60 52.14
CA ASN A 341 -27.99 -58.96 51.01
C ASN A 341 -27.36 -57.63 50.62
N GLN A 342 -26.91 -56.82 51.59
CA GLN A 342 -26.17 -55.57 51.33
C GLN A 342 -24.82 -55.83 50.67
N LEU A 343 -24.09 -56.86 51.10
CA LEU A 343 -22.84 -57.28 50.49
C LEU A 343 -23.04 -57.81 49.07
N LYS A 344 -24.09 -58.60 48.82
CA LYS A 344 -24.50 -59.05 47.47
C LYS A 344 -24.86 -57.87 46.56
N LEU A 345 -25.65 -56.90 47.05
CA LEU A 345 -26.02 -55.71 46.28
C LEU A 345 -24.82 -54.84 45.89
N ARG A 346 -23.76 -54.82 46.73
CA ARG A 346 -22.53 -54.06 46.46
C ARG A 346 -21.59 -54.81 45.50
N ALA A 347 -21.69 -56.13 45.43
CA ALA A 347 -20.90 -56.98 44.55
C ALA A 347 -21.48 -57.03 43.11
N ASP A 348 -22.81 -57.01 42.98
CA ASP A 348 -23.52 -57.11 41.69
C ASP A 348 -23.75 -55.74 41.02
N MET A 349 -22.70 -55.16 40.44
CA MET A 349 -22.84 -54.13 39.39
C MET A 349 -22.73 -54.73 37.97
N SER A 350 -22.73 -56.07 37.83
CA SER A 350 -22.41 -56.74 36.57
C SER A 350 -23.42 -57.80 36.08
N ASN A 351 -24.46 -58.21 36.83
CA ASN A 351 -25.45 -59.17 36.32
C ASN A 351 -26.81 -59.14 37.07
N PRO A 352 -27.96 -58.86 36.42
CA PRO A 352 -29.23 -58.62 37.14
C PRO A 352 -30.12 -59.86 37.37
N ALA A 353 -29.65 -61.08 37.14
CA ALA A 353 -30.53 -62.26 37.00
C ALA A 353 -30.63 -63.22 38.20
N ALA A 354 -30.00 -62.96 39.35
CA ALA A 354 -30.01 -63.90 40.49
C ALA A 354 -30.67 -63.33 41.76
N SER A 355 -31.84 -62.69 41.63
CA SER A 355 -32.69 -62.40 42.78
C SER A 355 -33.45 -63.66 43.22
N ARG A 356 -32.84 -64.47 44.09
CA ARG A 356 -33.59 -65.45 44.90
C ARG A 356 -33.96 -64.81 46.22
N SER A 357 -35.16 -64.23 46.27
CA SER A 357 -35.85 -63.90 47.51
C SER A 357 -36.09 -65.18 48.32
N SER A 358 -35.61 -65.23 49.55
CA SER A 358 -36.02 -66.26 50.52
C SER A 358 -36.77 -65.57 51.67
N GLU A 359 -37.95 -66.11 51.99
CA GLU A 359 -38.93 -65.57 52.93
C GLU A 359 -38.38 -65.38 54.37
N PRO A 360 -38.96 -64.45 55.16
CA PRO A 360 -38.58 -64.24 56.55
C PRO A 360 -38.92 -65.47 57.41
N VAL A 361 -37.99 -65.85 58.30
CA VAL A 361 -38.11 -67.04 59.16
C VAL A 361 -38.94 -66.69 60.39
N THR A 362 -40.06 -67.39 60.61
CA THR A 362 -40.93 -67.18 61.76
C THR A 362 -40.48 -67.97 63.00
N LEU A 363 -40.88 -67.53 64.19
CA LEU A 363 -40.39 -68.02 65.51
C LEU A 363 -40.47 -69.55 65.70
N HIS A 364 -41.40 -70.22 65.03
CA HIS A 364 -41.62 -71.68 65.13
C HIS A 364 -40.69 -72.52 64.24
N GLN A 365 -39.91 -71.90 63.35
CA GLN A 365 -39.02 -72.59 62.42
C GLN A 365 -37.56 -72.64 62.88
N VAL A 366 -37.23 -72.12 64.07
CA VAL A 366 -35.87 -72.09 64.62
C VAL A 366 -35.38 -73.51 64.97
N LYS A 367 -34.80 -74.20 63.99
CA LYS A 367 -34.08 -75.47 64.14
C LYS A 367 -32.58 -75.24 64.37
N VAL A 368 -31.94 -76.17 65.08
CA VAL A 368 -30.48 -76.20 65.25
C VAL A 368 -29.84 -76.23 63.86
N GLY A 369 -28.92 -75.31 63.61
CA GLY A 369 -28.22 -75.18 62.32
C GLY A 369 -28.68 -74.01 61.44
N LEU A 370 -29.76 -73.28 61.76
CA LEU A 370 -30.17 -72.10 60.98
C LEU A 370 -29.17 -70.95 61.04
N LEU A 371 -28.71 -70.62 62.25
CA LEU A 371 -27.68 -69.59 62.42
C LEU A 371 -26.36 -70.04 61.80
N THR A 372 -26.04 -71.33 61.91
CA THR A 372 -24.87 -71.93 61.26
C THR A 372 -24.99 -71.86 59.73
N ALA A 373 -26.18 -72.08 59.16
CA ALA A 373 -26.40 -71.97 57.72
C ALA A 373 -26.29 -70.52 57.22
N VAL A 374 -26.86 -69.54 57.92
CA VAL A 374 -26.74 -68.13 57.51
C VAL A 374 -25.35 -67.56 57.75
N ILE A 375 -24.65 -68.02 58.80
CA ILE A 375 -23.23 -67.70 58.99
C ILE A 375 -22.39 -68.42 57.93
N GLN A 376 -22.74 -69.65 57.54
CA GLN A 376 -22.07 -70.34 56.44
C GLN A 376 -22.32 -69.62 55.11
N ASP A 377 -23.54 -69.17 54.82
CA ASP A 377 -23.84 -68.35 53.64
C ASP A 377 -23.10 -67.00 53.66
N LEU A 378 -22.95 -66.39 54.84
CA LEU A 378 -22.14 -65.17 55.02
C LEU A 378 -20.65 -65.48 54.82
N CYS A 379 -20.15 -66.56 55.40
CA CYS A 379 -18.77 -67.01 55.24
C CYS A 379 -18.51 -67.37 53.78
N ASP A 380 -19.40 -68.06 53.11
CA ASP A 380 -19.31 -68.43 51.70
C ASP A 380 -19.33 -67.17 50.83
N LEU A 381 -20.22 -66.21 51.11
CA LEU A 381 -20.26 -64.92 50.41
C LEU A 381 -19.01 -64.07 50.67
N VAL A 382 -18.51 -64.05 51.91
CA VAL A 382 -17.26 -63.37 52.27
C VAL A 382 -16.08 -64.10 51.63
N THR A 383 -16.12 -65.42 51.50
CA THR A 383 -15.10 -66.21 50.80
C THR A 383 -15.24 -66.06 49.28
N GLU A 384 -16.41 -65.72 48.75
CA GLU A 384 -16.60 -65.38 47.33
C GLU A 384 -16.10 -63.95 47.04
N LEU A 385 -16.28 -63.02 47.98
CA LEU A 385 -15.78 -61.63 47.91
C LEU A 385 -14.29 -61.50 48.21
N CYS A 386 -13.77 -62.27 49.17
CA CYS A 386 -12.36 -62.27 49.58
C CYS A 386 -11.55 -63.35 48.88
N GLY A 387 -12.19 -64.45 48.48
CA GLY A 387 -11.66 -65.48 47.59
C GLY A 387 -12.07 -65.22 46.16
N GLY A 388 -11.89 -63.96 45.71
CA GLY A 388 -11.43 -63.75 44.35
C GLY A 388 -10.18 -64.61 44.18
N ASP A 389 -10.34 -65.74 43.51
CA ASP A 389 -9.34 -66.79 43.38
C ASP A 389 -7.96 -66.25 43.00
N TYR A 390 -7.07 -66.23 43.98
CA TYR A 390 -5.63 -66.08 43.78
C TYR A 390 -4.97 -67.35 43.23
N SER A 391 -5.74 -68.35 42.78
CA SER A 391 -5.19 -69.53 42.08
C SER A 391 -6.27 -70.30 41.31
N THR A 392 -6.68 -69.77 40.15
CA THR A 392 -6.81 -70.50 38.86
C THR A 392 -7.43 -69.60 37.78
N SER A 393 -6.94 -68.37 37.66
CA SER A 393 -6.99 -67.67 36.38
C SER A 393 -5.61 -67.07 36.18
N SER A 394 -4.92 -67.48 35.12
CA SER A 394 -3.65 -66.97 34.65
C SER A 394 -3.76 -65.51 34.14
N VAL A 395 -4.56 -64.68 34.82
CA VAL A 395 -5.11 -63.40 34.36
C VAL A 395 -5.20 -62.33 35.47
N SER A 396 -4.77 -62.54 36.73
CA SER A 396 -5.16 -61.61 37.84
C SER A 396 -4.08 -60.84 38.60
N VAL A 397 -2.78 -61.12 38.47
CA VAL A 397 -1.71 -60.25 39.05
C VAL A 397 -0.68 -59.88 38.01
N THR A 398 -0.17 -60.86 37.27
CA THR A 398 0.71 -60.62 36.12
C THR A 398 0.00 -59.83 35.03
N GLU A 399 -1.29 -60.07 34.76
CA GLU A 399 -2.02 -59.29 33.75
C GLU A 399 -2.27 -57.86 34.20
N MET A 400 -2.56 -57.64 35.49
CA MET A 400 -2.70 -56.29 36.03
C MET A 400 -1.37 -55.55 36.10
N GLU A 401 -0.25 -56.23 36.39
CA GLU A 401 1.11 -55.69 36.26
C GLU A 401 1.47 -55.38 34.80
N ILE A 402 1.11 -56.26 33.87
CA ILE A 402 1.28 -56.04 32.43
C ILE A 402 0.44 -54.85 31.97
N ASP A 403 -0.81 -54.70 32.43
CA ASP A 403 -1.66 -53.58 32.09
C ASP A 403 -1.20 -52.26 32.73
N LEU A 404 -0.64 -52.31 33.94
CA LEU A 404 0.01 -51.17 34.59
C LEU A 404 1.27 -50.77 33.83
N HIS A 405 2.07 -51.72 33.35
CA HIS A 405 3.22 -51.47 32.49
C HIS A 405 2.80 -50.90 31.13
N ARG A 406 1.77 -51.46 30.49
CA ARG A 406 1.20 -50.91 29.24
C ARG A 406 0.68 -49.50 29.44
N ALA A 407 -0.01 -49.23 30.56
CA ALA A 407 -0.48 -47.89 30.91
C ALA A 407 0.71 -46.93 31.15
N ARG A 408 1.76 -47.39 31.87
CA ARG A 408 3.02 -46.64 32.04
C ARG A 408 3.65 -46.31 30.69
N GLU A 409 3.76 -47.30 29.81
CA GLU A 409 4.30 -47.14 28.45
C GLU A 409 3.44 -46.21 27.59
N THR A 410 2.11 -46.22 27.74
CA THR A 410 1.25 -45.24 27.07
C THR A 410 1.48 -43.82 27.60
N ILE A 411 1.63 -43.66 28.92
CA ILE A 411 1.91 -42.36 29.55
C ILE A 411 3.30 -41.87 29.13
N ASP A 412 4.30 -42.73 29.09
CA ASP A 412 5.66 -42.39 28.66
C ASP A 412 5.71 -42.03 27.18
N ARG A 413 4.95 -42.73 26.33
CA ARG A 413 4.76 -42.34 24.91
C ARG A 413 4.08 -40.98 24.78
N MET A 414 2.99 -40.74 25.50
CA MET A 414 2.30 -39.45 25.51
C MET A 414 3.19 -38.31 26.05
N ASN A 415 3.99 -38.58 27.08
CA ASN A 415 4.95 -37.63 27.63
C ASN A 415 6.03 -37.29 26.62
N LYS A 416 6.55 -38.30 25.90
CA LYS A 416 7.54 -38.09 24.83
C LYS A 416 6.94 -37.27 23.68
N GLU A 417 5.73 -37.59 23.24
CA GLU A 417 5.01 -36.81 22.22
C GLU A 417 4.75 -35.37 22.68
N LEU A 418 4.38 -35.16 23.94
CA LEU A 418 4.20 -33.82 24.51
C LEU A 418 5.52 -33.04 24.56
N GLU A 419 6.64 -33.68 24.89
CA GLU A 419 7.95 -33.01 24.89
C GLU A 419 8.41 -32.68 23.47
N GLU A 420 8.22 -33.58 22.50
CA GLU A 420 8.48 -33.31 21.08
C GLU A 420 7.64 -32.13 20.58
N LYS A 421 6.35 -32.05 20.97
CA LYS A 421 5.48 -30.91 20.66
C LYS A 421 5.92 -29.62 21.36
N ARG A 422 6.41 -29.69 22.59
CA ARG A 422 6.99 -28.54 23.30
C ARG A 422 8.24 -28.02 22.61
N GLU A 423 9.13 -28.90 22.18
CA GLU A 423 10.30 -28.50 21.39
C GLU A 423 9.91 -27.93 20.04
N GLU A 424 8.90 -28.49 19.36
CA GLU A 424 8.38 -27.95 18.10
C GLU A 424 7.80 -26.53 18.30
N ILE A 425 7.08 -26.29 19.40
CA ILE A 425 6.60 -24.95 19.78
C ILE A 425 7.78 -24.01 20.08
N LYS A 426 8.82 -24.47 20.77
CA LYS A 426 10.05 -23.67 21.01
C LYS A 426 10.72 -23.28 19.69
N ARG A 427 10.92 -24.23 18.77
CA ARG A 427 11.48 -23.93 17.44
C ARG A 427 10.61 -22.95 16.65
N LYS A 428 9.28 -23.09 16.70
CA LYS A 428 8.34 -22.14 16.05
C LYS A 428 8.34 -20.77 16.69
N THR A 429 8.50 -20.68 18.02
CA THR A 429 8.59 -19.38 18.70
C THR A 429 9.91 -18.68 18.41
N GLU A 430 11.03 -19.40 18.31
CA GLU A 430 12.32 -18.88 17.85
C GLU A 430 12.24 -18.35 16.41
N THR A 431 11.62 -19.09 15.49
CA THR A 431 11.46 -18.62 14.09
C THR A 431 10.52 -17.41 14.00
N ILE A 432 9.45 -17.36 14.81
CA ILE A 432 8.59 -16.18 14.90
C ILE A 432 9.39 -14.97 15.42
N MET A 433 10.23 -15.14 16.45
CA MET A 433 11.08 -14.07 16.96
C MET A 433 12.09 -13.59 15.91
N GLU A 434 12.73 -14.50 15.17
CA GLU A 434 13.67 -14.17 14.10
C GLU A 434 12.96 -13.42 12.95
N LEU A 435 11.79 -13.88 12.52
CA LEU A 435 10.99 -13.22 11.49
C LEU A 435 10.49 -11.85 11.95
N THR A 436 10.11 -11.71 13.22
CA THR A 436 9.68 -10.41 13.80
C THR A 436 10.83 -9.42 13.85
N SER A 437 12.03 -9.88 14.23
CA SER A 437 13.25 -9.06 14.19
C SER A 437 13.58 -8.62 12.76
N LYS A 438 13.56 -9.55 11.79
CA LYS A 438 13.78 -9.23 10.37
C LYS A 438 12.74 -8.25 9.83
N LEU A 439 11.47 -8.41 10.21
CA LEU A 439 10.39 -7.51 9.83
C LEU A 439 10.63 -6.11 10.39
N SER A 440 10.98 -5.99 11.68
CA SER A 440 11.31 -4.70 12.31
C SER A 440 12.48 -3.98 11.63
N VAL A 441 13.56 -4.71 11.29
CA VAL A 441 14.69 -4.12 10.54
C VAL A 441 14.22 -3.63 9.17
N ARG A 442 13.45 -4.45 8.43
CA ARG A 442 12.93 -4.06 7.11
C ARG A 442 11.97 -2.89 7.18
N GLU A 443 11.16 -2.79 8.23
CA GLU A 443 10.29 -1.62 8.47
C GLU A 443 11.09 -0.35 8.69
N SER A 444 12.20 -0.42 9.44
CA SER A 444 13.10 0.73 9.65
C SER A 444 13.87 1.13 8.37
N GLU A 445 14.35 0.16 7.60
CA GLU A 445 14.99 0.40 6.29
C GLU A 445 13.99 1.05 5.33
N LEU A 446 12.74 0.57 5.30
CA LEU A 446 11.69 1.11 4.45
C LEU A 446 11.29 2.52 4.90
N ALA A 447 11.22 2.79 6.20
CA ALA A 447 11.01 4.13 6.73
C ALA A 447 12.15 5.07 6.33
N GLY A 448 13.41 4.66 6.47
CA GLY A 448 14.58 5.43 6.03
C GLY A 448 14.54 5.74 4.53
N ALA A 449 14.25 4.75 3.69
CA ALA A 449 14.14 4.92 2.24
C ALA A 449 12.96 5.85 1.84
N ARG A 450 11.84 5.81 2.57
CA ARG A 450 10.72 6.74 2.38
C ARG A 450 11.13 8.17 2.73
N GLU A 451 11.82 8.36 3.85
CA GLU A 451 12.31 9.68 4.24
C GLU A 451 13.32 10.24 3.23
N GLU A 452 14.25 9.43 2.73
CA GLU A 452 15.20 9.84 1.68
C GLU A 452 14.49 10.23 0.38
N ARG A 453 13.51 9.44 -0.06
CA ARG A 453 12.67 9.78 -1.21
C ARG A 453 11.91 11.09 -0.96
N ASP A 454 11.36 11.30 0.23
CA ASP A 454 10.60 12.50 0.55
C ASP A 454 11.51 13.73 0.66
N ARG A 455 12.73 13.59 1.19
CA ARG A 455 13.78 14.62 1.12
C ARG A 455 14.13 14.95 -0.32
N ALA A 456 14.45 13.96 -1.15
CA ALA A 456 14.77 14.18 -2.56
C ALA A 456 13.59 14.79 -3.34
N ARG A 457 12.34 14.43 -3.00
CA ARG A 457 11.14 15.01 -3.60
C ARG A 457 10.93 16.45 -3.18
N ASN A 458 11.20 16.79 -1.92
CA ASN A 458 11.14 18.16 -1.43
C ASN A 458 12.27 19.00 -2.06
N ASP A 459 13.49 18.48 -2.15
CA ASP A 459 14.60 19.12 -2.84
C ASP A 459 14.28 19.32 -4.33
N LEU A 460 13.67 18.33 -4.99
CA LEU A 460 13.18 18.46 -6.37
C LEU A 460 12.00 19.44 -6.50
N SER A 461 11.18 19.61 -5.46
CA SER A 461 10.10 20.60 -5.44
C SER A 461 10.67 22.01 -5.30
N ASP A 462 11.65 22.18 -4.41
CA ASP A 462 12.34 23.44 -4.14
C ASP A 462 13.23 23.85 -5.32
N LEU A 463 13.90 22.89 -5.97
CA LEU A 463 14.70 23.08 -7.18
C LEU A 463 13.84 23.12 -8.47
N GLY A 464 12.70 22.44 -8.49
CA GLY A 464 11.94 22.16 -9.71
C GLY A 464 11.05 23.29 -10.19
N GLY A 465 10.60 24.16 -9.29
CA GLY A 465 9.82 25.36 -9.63
C GLY A 465 10.63 26.64 -9.42
N LEU A 466 11.07 26.90 -8.20
CA LEU A 466 11.65 28.18 -7.82
C LEU A 466 13.05 28.40 -8.41
N ALA A 467 13.93 27.40 -8.40
CA ALA A 467 15.28 27.56 -8.94
C ALA A 467 15.31 27.65 -10.48
N ARG A 468 14.45 26.90 -11.18
CA ARG A 468 14.28 27.03 -12.64
C ARG A 468 13.62 28.37 -13.01
N ASP A 469 12.57 28.78 -12.32
CA ASP A 469 11.91 30.06 -12.58
C ASP A 469 12.81 31.26 -12.23
N GLU A 470 13.62 31.16 -11.18
CA GLU A 470 14.64 32.15 -10.86
C GLU A 470 15.76 32.21 -11.90
N MET A 471 16.19 31.06 -12.41
CA MET A 471 17.20 31.00 -13.46
C MET A 471 16.67 31.61 -14.77
N VAL A 472 15.42 31.31 -15.13
CA VAL A 472 14.74 31.91 -16.29
C VAL A 472 14.58 33.42 -16.10
N ARG A 473 14.19 33.88 -14.91
CA ARG A 473 14.08 35.32 -14.60
C ARG A 473 15.42 36.04 -14.74
N LYS A 474 16.49 35.49 -14.16
CA LYS A 474 17.85 36.03 -14.31
C LYS A 474 18.30 36.04 -15.77
N ALA A 475 17.96 35.00 -16.55
CA ALA A 475 18.26 34.96 -17.97
C ALA A 475 17.50 36.05 -18.77
N TRP A 476 16.24 36.33 -18.43
CA TRP A 476 15.49 37.44 -19.00
C TRP A 476 16.09 38.79 -18.63
N GLU A 477 16.46 39.01 -17.38
CA GLU A 477 17.13 40.24 -16.93
C GLU A 477 18.45 40.48 -17.68
N VAL A 478 19.28 39.43 -17.86
CA VAL A 478 20.54 39.53 -18.62
C VAL A 478 20.27 39.85 -20.09
N ARG A 479 19.30 39.18 -20.71
CA ARG A 479 18.89 39.45 -22.10
C ARG A 479 18.40 40.89 -22.25
N ASP A 480 17.50 41.32 -21.38
CA ASP A 480 16.88 42.64 -21.45
C ASP A 480 17.91 43.74 -21.18
N GLY A 481 18.84 43.52 -20.24
CA GLY A 481 20.00 44.39 -20.03
C GLY A 481 20.93 44.45 -21.24
N ALA A 482 21.17 43.33 -21.92
CA ALA A 482 21.96 43.32 -23.15
C ALA A 482 21.25 44.04 -24.31
N VAL A 483 19.94 43.88 -24.44
CA VAL A 483 19.11 44.60 -25.42
C VAL A 483 19.13 46.09 -25.14
N ALA A 484 19.00 46.51 -23.87
CA ALA A 484 19.09 47.92 -23.48
C ALA A 484 20.45 48.52 -23.82
N ARG A 485 21.56 47.82 -23.52
CA ARG A 485 22.92 48.27 -23.90
C ARG A 485 23.08 48.37 -25.42
N LYS A 486 22.58 47.39 -26.18
CA LYS A 486 22.60 47.42 -27.65
C LYS A 486 21.82 48.62 -28.20
N ASN A 487 20.62 48.88 -27.67
CA ASN A 487 19.81 50.01 -28.11
C ASN A 487 20.49 51.34 -27.76
N ALA A 488 21.12 51.45 -26.58
CA ALA A 488 21.87 52.62 -26.18
C ALA A 488 23.05 52.91 -27.14
N THR A 489 23.85 51.90 -27.47
CA THR A 489 24.97 52.08 -28.42
C THR A 489 24.48 52.38 -29.84
N GLN A 490 23.34 51.82 -30.26
CA GLN A 490 22.71 52.18 -31.54
C GLN A 490 22.25 53.64 -31.58
N VAL A 491 21.71 54.16 -30.47
CA VAL A 491 21.32 55.57 -30.36
C VAL A 491 22.55 56.47 -30.39
N GLU A 492 23.63 56.12 -29.69
CA GLU A 492 24.90 56.87 -29.75
C GLU A 492 25.52 56.83 -31.15
N LEU A 493 25.46 55.69 -31.84
CA LEU A 493 25.91 55.58 -33.23
C LEU A 493 25.08 56.46 -34.17
N ALA A 494 23.76 56.50 -33.99
CA ALA A 494 22.91 57.40 -34.76
C ALA A 494 23.24 58.87 -34.49
N ARG A 495 23.53 59.23 -33.23
CA ARG A 495 23.92 60.58 -32.84
C ARG A 495 25.26 60.99 -33.46
N THR A 496 26.29 60.17 -33.33
CA THR A 496 27.60 60.44 -33.97
C THR A 496 27.50 60.54 -35.49
N ARG A 497 26.63 59.73 -36.14
CA ARG A 497 26.35 59.86 -37.57
C ARG A 497 25.71 61.20 -37.92
N ILE A 498 24.78 61.69 -37.10
CA ILE A 498 24.19 63.02 -37.24
C ILE A 498 25.27 64.10 -37.08
N ASP A 499 26.13 63.99 -36.07
CA ASP A 499 27.21 64.95 -35.81
C ASP A 499 28.19 65.02 -37.00
N VAL A 500 28.54 63.88 -37.61
CA VAL A 500 29.37 63.82 -38.82
C VAL A 500 28.67 64.48 -40.02
N LEU A 501 27.36 64.22 -40.21
CA LEU A 501 26.59 64.87 -41.28
C LEU A 501 26.53 66.39 -41.09
N GLN A 502 26.36 66.85 -39.85
CA GLN A 502 26.36 68.27 -39.51
C GLN A 502 27.73 68.91 -39.75
N ALA A 503 28.82 68.26 -39.32
CA ALA A 503 30.19 68.73 -39.58
C ALA A 503 30.51 68.79 -41.08
N ASN A 504 30.03 67.82 -41.86
CA ASN A 504 30.18 67.85 -43.32
C ASN A 504 29.37 68.99 -43.95
N SER A 505 28.15 69.27 -43.48
CA SER A 505 27.37 70.43 -43.93
C SER A 505 28.12 71.74 -43.65
N GLN A 506 28.66 71.90 -42.44
CA GLN A 506 29.45 73.07 -42.07
C GLN A 506 30.72 73.21 -42.93
N LEU A 507 31.39 72.10 -43.23
CA LEU A 507 32.55 72.10 -44.12
C LEU A 507 32.17 72.53 -45.54
N MET A 508 31.06 72.02 -46.08
CA MET A 508 30.56 72.42 -47.39
C MET A 508 30.21 73.92 -47.44
N GLU A 509 29.58 74.44 -46.38
CA GLU A 509 29.32 75.88 -46.24
C GLU A 509 30.63 76.70 -46.19
N ALA A 510 31.63 76.25 -45.45
CA ALA A 510 32.93 76.92 -45.36
C ALA A 510 33.70 76.89 -46.69
N ILE A 511 33.65 75.76 -47.43
CA ILE A 511 34.20 75.65 -48.78
C ILE A 511 33.49 76.62 -49.72
N GLN A 512 32.17 76.66 -49.68
CA GLN A 512 31.37 77.57 -50.50
C GLN A 512 31.73 79.04 -50.23
N GLN A 513 31.81 79.45 -48.96
CA GLN A 513 32.25 80.79 -48.58
C GLN A 513 33.68 81.09 -49.05
N LYS A 514 34.60 80.13 -48.94
CA LYS A 514 35.98 80.28 -49.43
C LYS A 514 36.02 80.45 -50.95
N VAL A 515 35.22 79.69 -51.69
CA VAL A 515 35.10 79.81 -53.16
C VAL A 515 34.53 81.17 -53.55
N GLU A 516 33.52 81.66 -52.84
CA GLU A 516 32.96 82.99 -53.06
C GLU A 516 33.99 84.10 -52.79
N LEU A 517 34.76 84.00 -51.71
CA LEU A 517 35.84 84.95 -51.42
C LEU A 517 36.98 84.87 -52.45
N SER A 518 37.34 83.68 -52.94
CA SER A 518 38.35 83.57 -54.00
C SER A 518 37.85 84.17 -55.32
N GLN A 519 36.58 83.96 -55.69
CA GLN A 519 35.97 84.60 -56.86
C GLN A 519 35.95 86.13 -56.71
N GLN A 520 35.61 86.65 -55.52
CA GLN A 520 35.70 88.08 -55.25
C GLN A 520 37.13 88.59 -55.39
N LEU A 521 38.14 87.87 -54.87
CA LEU A 521 39.54 88.25 -55.02
C LEU A 521 39.99 88.26 -56.49
N GLU A 522 39.60 87.27 -57.28
CA GLU A 522 39.85 87.22 -58.72
C GLU A 522 39.19 88.43 -59.43
N GLN A 523 37.95 88.77 -59.08
CA GLN A 523 37.28 89.96 -59.60
C GLN A 523 38.04 91.24 -59.23
N TRP A 524 38.49 91.39 -57.97
CA TRP A 524 39.32 92.51 -57.53
C TRP A 524 40.66 92.58 -58.27
N GLN A 525 41.29 91.43 -58.55
CA GLN A 525 42.52 91.36 -59.35
C GLN A 525 42.28 91.83 -60.77
N MET A 526 41.19 91.38 -61.40
CA MET A 526 40.79 91.83 -62.74
C MET A 526 40.50 93.33 -62.77
N ASP A 527 39.77 93.85 -61.80
CA ASP A 527 39.45 95.28 -61.70
C ASP A 527 40.73 96.13 -61.48
N MET A 528 41.67 95.66 -60.65
CA MET A 528 42.97 96.31 -60.45
C MET A 528 43.85 96.27 -61.70
N GLN A 529 43.89 95.15 -62.43
CA GLN A 529 44.56 95.06 -63.72
C GLN A 529 43.93 96.02 -64.73
N ALA A 530 42.61 96.07 -64.81
CA ALA A 530 41.92 97.01 -65.68
C ALA A 530 42.23 98.46 -65.32
N LEU A 531 42.33 98.81 -64.03
CA LEU A 531 42.76 100.14 -63.58
C LEU A 531 44.22 100.44 -63.94
N LEU A 532 45.12 99.46 -63.83
CA LEU A 532 46.52 99.60 -64.26
C LEU A 532 46.62 99.78 -65.78
N ASP A 533 45.86 99.02 -66.56
CA ASP A 533 45.77 99.14 -68.02
C ASP A 533 45.18 100.48 -68.43
N GLU A 534 44.15 100.97 -67.71
CA GLU A 534 43.56 102.30 -67.88
C GLU A 534 44.58 103.40 -67.57
N GLN A 535 45.35 103.27 -66.48
CA GLN A 535 46.43 104.19 -66.14
C GLN A 535 47.54 104.19 -67.21
N MET A 536 47.95 103.02 -67.69
CA MET A 536 48.94 102.87 -68.76
C MET A 536 48.44 103.51 -70.06
N ARG A 537 47.18 103.26 -70.44
CA ARG A 537 46.53 103.85 -71.61
C ARG A 537 46.44 105.36 -71.49
N ARG A 538 46.07 105.91 -70.31
CA ARG A 538 46.07 107.36 -70.04
C ARG A 538 47.46 107.98 -70.09
N LYS A 539 48.49 107.27 -69.62
CA LYS A 539 49.89 107.72 -69.72
C LYS A 539 50.37 107.77 -71.17
N LEU A 540 49.95 106.80 -71.99
CA LEU A 540 50.22 106.78 -73.43
C LEU A 540 49.44 107.89 -74.17
N THR A 541 48.14 108.08 -73.89
CA THR A 541 47.33 109.15 -74.53
C THR A 541 47.73 110.56 -74.10
N ASN A 542 48.15 110.77 -72.85
CA ASN A 542 48.69 112.07 -72.41
C ASN A 542 50.08 112.37 -72.98
N GLN A 543 50.80 111.39 -73.53
CA GLN A 543 52.03 111.64 -74.29
C GLN A 543 51.78 111.94 -75.78
N GLU A 544 50.58 111.65 -76.30
CA GLU A 544 50.25 111.80 -77.73
C GLU A 544 49.50 113.10 -78.09
N THR A 545 49.48 114.13 -77.24
CA THR A 545 48.97 115.47 -77.60
C THR A 545 49.91 116.61 -77.15
N PRO A 546 50.57 117.34 -78.08
CA PRO A 546 51.26 118.58 -77.77
C PRO A 546 50.37 119.81 -78.05
N GLY A 547 50.06 120.56 -76.99
CA GLY A 547 49.83 122.01 -76.93
C GLY A 547 48.88 122.72 -77.91
N SER A 548 47.79 123.31 -77.38
CA SER A 548 47.46 124.75 -77.53
C SER A 548 46.20 125.13 -76.72
N GLY A 549 46.24 126.29 -76.03
CA GLY A 549 45.05 127.12 -75.79
C GLY A 549 44.53 127.29 -74.35
N GLN A 550 45.12 128.24 -73.63
CA GLN A 550 44.54 129.25 -72.72
C GLN A 550 43.32 129.02 -71.79
N ASP A 551 43.53 129.57 -70.59
CA ASP A 551 42.64 130.27 -69.65
C ASP A 551 41.84 129.53 -68.55
N SER A 552 41.95 130.14 -67.37
CA SER A 552 41.48 129.73 -66.03
C SER A 552 40.03 130.20 -65.76
N PRO A 553 39.51 130.10 -64.52
CA PRO A 553 39.26 128.96 -63.62
C PRO A 553 37.73 128.84 -63.36
N VAL A 554 37.30 127.99 -62.40
CA VAL A 554 36.17 128.20 -61.44
C VAL A 554 35.48 126.86 -61.03
N THR A 555 35.63 126.56 -59.73
CA THR A 555 34.75 125.88 -58.75
C THR A 555 33.63 124.90 -59.14
N ALA A 556 33.55 123.77 -58.43
CA ALA A 556 32.40 123.28 -57.62
C ALA A 556 32.54 121.76 -57.39
N GLU A 557 32.86 121.30 -56.19
CA GLU A 557 31.89 120.87 -55.16
C GLU A 557 30.75 119.95 -55.66
N LYS A 558 30.82 118.66 -55.32
CA LYS A 558 29.80 117.90 -54.54
C LYS A 558 30.21 116.41 -54.48
N LYS A 559 30.51 115.86 -53.30
CA LYS A 559 29.60 115.44 -52.22
C LYS A 559 28.91 114.10 -52.53
N ARG A 560 29.34 113.03 -51.84
CA ARG A 560 28.52 112.10 -51.02
C ARG A 560 29.38 110.89 -50.63
N GLN A 561 29.72 110.75 -49.35
CA GLN A 561 28.96 110.01 -48.33
C GLN A 561 28.74 108.53 -48.71
N SER A 562 29.36 107.60 -47.98
CA SER A 562 28.64 106.79 -47.00
C SER A 562 29.53 105.73 -46.32
N LYS A 563 29.63 105.89 -45.00
CA LYS A 563 29.69 104.89 -43.91
C LYS A 563 29.72 103.39 -44.27
N ARG A 564 30.55 102.64 -43.53
CA ARG A 564 30.28 101.33 -42.88
C ARG A 564 31.41 101.07 -41.85
N THR A 565 31.28 101.42 -40.57
CA THR A 565 30.77 100.59 -39.45
C THR A 565 30.98 99.07 -39.57
N LEU A 566 31.96 98.59 -38.78
CA LEU A 566 31.86 97.53 -37.74
C LEU A 566 31.45 96.10 -38.12
N PHE A 567 31.89 95.19 -37.23
CA PHE A 567 31.67 93.74 -37.08
C PHE A 567 32.75 92.88 -37.77
N GLY A 568 33.63 92.13 -37.09
CA GLY A 568 33.65 91.71 -35.69
C GLY A 568 32.66 90.59 -35.43
N LEU A 569 33.09 89.31 -35.56
CA LEU A 569 32.53 88.12 -34.89
C LEU A 569 33.29 86.86 -35.34
N PHE A 570 34.27 86.47 -34.51
CA PHE A 570 34.86 85.13 -34.48
C PHE A 570 34.28 84.46 -33.24
N GLN A 571 33.17 83.71 -33.38
CA GLN A 571 32.72 82.76 -32.35
C GLN A 571 31.65 81.81 -32.91
N ARG A 572 32.08 80.67 -33.46
CA ARG A 572 31.86 79.33 -32.90
C ARG A 572 32.46 78.27 -33.80
#